data_AF-F0S3M1-F1
#
_entry.id   AF-F0S3M1-F1
#
_cell.length_a   1.000
_cell.length_b   1.000
_cell.length_c   1.000
_cell.angle_alpha   90.00
_cell.angle_beta   90.00
_cell.angle_gamma   90.00
#
_symmetry.space_group_name_H-M   'P 1'
#
loop_
_entity.id
_entity.type
_entity.pdbx_description
1 polymer ?
#
loop_
_entity_poly.entity_id
_entity_poly.type
_entity_poly.pdbx_seq_one_letter_code
_entity_poly.pdbx_strand_id
1 'polypeptide(L)'
;MKSIIAIMIMIFSFYNSVAQECPSFSEAQAILNRTLKTPLTIKEIKNLKSFSACKISTHEGETFFLSHDKRFLIEGILLKIPSFVLSFKDYGILKRNVLFSIGSGKEIIVLTNPLCKACQENKQKLTKLAKKFRLSFVMVGFSKKEIAAASNAVCKKKNINDLFSLEENLDVCDTGKLKVWTVSDILRRYGITGTPVFVFPDRKVAVGISDFERMLTKFTLH
;
A
#
# COMPACT_ATOMS: atom_id res chain seq x y z
N MET A 1 57.48 39.06 8.07
CA MET A 1 57.38 39.04 6.59
C MET A 1 56.88 37.67 6.16
N LYS A 2 55.70 37.62 5.50
CA LYS A 2 55.27 36.70 4.40
C LYS A 2 55.58 35.19 4.56
N SER A 3 54.69 34.20 4.45
CA SER A 3 53.37 33.99 3.84
C SER A 3 52.83 32.66 4.42
N ILE A 4 51.59 32.54 4.91
CA ILE A 4 50.38 32.09 4.19
C ILE A 4 50.65 31.05 3.09
N ILE A 5 50.35 29.77 3.34
CA ILE A 5 49.65 28.89 2.37
C ILE A 5 48.76 27.93 3.17
N ALA A 6 47.45 28.23 3.16
CA ALA A 6 46.39 27.32 3.56
C ALA A 6 46.12 26.35 2.40
N ILE A 7 46.27 25.04 2.62
CA ILE A 7 45.82 24.01 1.67
C ILE A 7 44.44 23.56 2.13
N MET A 8 43.43 24.24 1.59
CA MET A 8 42.03 23.86 1.70
C MET A 8 41.73 22.85 0.59
N ILE A 9 41.73 21.56 0.93
CA ILE A 9 41.26 20.48 0.03
C ILE A 9 39.74 20.58 -0.02
N MET A 10 39.24 21.33 -1.00
CA MET A 10 37.80 21.41 -1.29
C MET A 10 37.40 20.15 -2.06
N ILE A 11 36.77 19.23 -1.33
CA ILE A 11 36.09 18.04 -1.84
C ILE A 11 34.98 18.49 -2.79
N PHE A 12 35.25 18.50 -4.10
CA PHE A 12 34.20 18.56 -5.11
C PHE A 12 33.71 17.13 -5.38
N SER A 13 32.83 16.65 -4.50
CA SER A 13 31.93 15.55 -4.85
C SER A 13 30.93 16.08 -5.86
N PHE A 14 31.29 16.03 -7.15
CA PHE A 14 30.31 16.07 -8.23
C PHE A 14 29.47 14.80 -8.12
N TYR A 15 28.43 14.84 -7.29
CA TYR A 15 27.29 13.95 -7.47
C TYR A 15 26.63 14.35 -8.78
N ASN A 16 27.09 13.77 -9.89
CA ASN A 16 26.31 13.70 -11.10
C ASN A 16 25.01 13.01 -10.71
N SER A 17 23.96 13.80 -10.50
CA SER A 17 22.59 13.32 -10.58
C SER A 17 22.43 12.88 -12.03
N VAL A 18 22.77 11.63 -12.33
CA VAL A 18 22.50 11.01 -13.63
C VAL A 18 20.99 11.06 -13.77
N ALA A 19 20.50 12.03 -14.52
CA ALA A 19 19.14 12.01 -15.01
C ALA A 19 19.03 10.69 -15.78
N GLN A 20 18.34 9.72 -15.19
CA GLN A 20 18.09 8.41 -15.78
C GLN A 20 17.18 8.61 -17.00
N GLU A 21 17.81 8.92 -18.12
CA GLU A 21 17.18 9.11 -19.40
C GLU A 21 17.12 7.79 -20.16
N CYS A 22 16.15 7.70 -21.06
CA CYS A 22 16.01 6.55 -21.91
C CYS A 22 17.15 6.46 -22.92
N PRO A 23 17.54 5.24 -23.33
CA PRO A 23 18.54 5.08 -24.38
C PRO A 23 18.05 5.68 -25.70
N SER A 24 19.00 5.95 -26.59
CA SER A 24 18.69 6.27 -27.97
C SER A 24 18.04 5.08 -28.69
N PHE A 25 17.40 5.35 -29.83
CA PHE A 25 16.85 4.31 -30.69
C PHE A 25 17.90 3.26 -31.09
N SER A 26 19.11 3.69 -31.47
CA SER A 26 20.17 2.77 -31.88
C SER A 26 20.67 1.89 -30.75
N GLU A 27 20.85 2.46 -29.55
CA GLU A 27 21.26 1.70 -28.38
C GLU A 27 20.19 0.69 -27.97
N ALA A 28 18.93 1.12 -27.90
CA ALA A 28 17.82 0.24 -27.61
C ALA A 28 17.71 -0.90 -28.64
N GLN A 29 17.89 -0.58 -29.93
CA GLN A 29 17.83 -1.58 -31.01
C GLN A 29 18.93 -2.62 -30.87
N ALA A 30 20.15 -2.21 -30.53
CA ALA A 30 21.26 -3.11 -30.27
C ALA A 30 20.97 -4.01 -29.05
N ILE A 31 20.37 -3.45 -27.99
CA ILE A 31 19.96 -4.21 -26.80
C ILE A 31 18.90 -5.25 -27.16
N LEU A 32 17.84 -4.88 -27.89
CA LEU A 32 16.82 -5.85 -28.30
C LEU A 32 17.40 -6.96 -29.18
N ASN A 33 18.16 -6.60 -30.21
CA ASN A 33 18.71 -7.58 -31.16
C ASN A 33 19.63 -8.59 -30.48
N ARG A 34 20.53 -8.13 -29.59
CA ARG A 34 21.46 -9.02 -28.90
C ARG A 34 20.77 -9.91 -27.86
N THR A 35 19.70 -9.41 -27.23
CA THR A 35 19.00 -10.13 -26.15
C THR A 35 18.00 -11.14 -26.70
N LEU A 36 17.20 -10.75 -27.70
CA LEU A 36 16.07 -11.55 -28.21
C LEU A 36 16.44 -12.37 -29.44
N LYS A 37 17.54 -12.05 -30.13
CA LYS A 37 17.98 -12.71 -31.38
C LYS A 37 16.88 -12.78 -32.45
N THR A 38 15.93 -11.85 -32.39
CA THR A 38 14.76 -11.75 -33.27
C THR A 38 14.80 -10.38 -33.95
N PRO A 39 14.53 -10.28 -35.26
CA PRO A 39 14.57 -9.01 -35.99
C PRO A 39 13.33 -8.17 -35.68
N LEU A 40 13.30 -7.55 -34.51
CA LEU A 40 12.27 -6.58 -34.13
C LEU A 40 12.72 -5.18 -34.48
N THR A 41 11.80 -4.31 -34.88
CA THR A 41 12.11 -2.93 -35.25
C THR A 41 11.48 -1.97 -34.25
N ILE A 42 12.30 -1.15 -33.58
CA ILE A 42 11.76 -0.18 -32.62
C ILE A 42 10.97 0.92 -33.35
N LYS A 43 9.73 1.12 -32.90
CA LYS A 43 8.83 2.20 -33.34
C LYS A 43 8.89 3.42 -32.42
N GLU A 44 8.88 3.21 -31.10
CA GLU A 44 8.79 4.29 -30.12
C GLU A 44 9.55 3.94 -28.83
N ILE A 45 10.19 4.94 -28.22
CA ILE A 45 10.76 4.86 -26.88
C ILE A 45 10.16 5.97 -26.02
N LYS A 46 9.58 5.58 -24.87
CA LYS A 46 8.92 6.51 -23.95
C LYS A 46 9.41 6.32 -22.52
N ASN A 47 9.85 7.41 -21.89
CA ASN A 47 10.24 7.39 -20.48
C ASN A 47 9.01 7.24 -19.56
N LEU A 48 9.06 6.26 -18.65
CA LEU A 48 8.02 6.04 -17.65
C LEU A 48 8.47 6.61 -16.30
N LYS A 49 8.17 7.89 -16.03
CA LYS A 49 8.58 8.54 -14.77
C LYS A 49 8.12 7.82 -13.49
N SER A 50 7.00 7.08 -13.55
CA SER A 50 6.43 6.36 -12.40
C SER A 50 6.95 4.92 -12.25
N PHE A 51 7.77 4.43 -13.16
CA PHE A 51 8.30 3.08 -13.19
C PHE A 51 9.67 3.14 -13.85
N SER A 52 10.78 3.09 -13.08
CA SER A 52 12.17 3.41 -13.48
C SER A 52 12.71 2.61 -14.68
N ALA A 53 12.12 2.86 -15.84
CA ALA A 53 12.28 2.13 -17.07
C ALA A 53 11.77 2.96 -18.25
N CYS A 54 12.11 2.49 -19.44
CA CYS A 54 11.70 3.01 -20.72
C CYS A 54 10.78 1.98 -21.38
N LYS A 55 9.59 2.42 -21.78
CA LYS A 55 8.72 1.63 -22.63
C LYS A 55 9.25 1.68 -24.05
N ILE A 56 9.48 0.53 -24.65
CA ILE A 56 9.89 0.35 -26.04
C ILE A 56 8.73 -0.35 -26.74
N SER A 57 8.21 0.25 -27.80
CA SER A 57 7.21 -0.39 -28.66
C SER A 57 7.82 -0.63 -30.04
N THR A 58 7.51 -1.79 -30.62
CA THR A 58 8.03 -2.21 -31.92
C THR A 58 7.00 -2.02 -33.03
N HIS A 59 7.43 -2.16 -34.28
CA HIS A 59 6.52 -2.15 -35.44
C HIS A 59 5.71 -3.44 -35.55
N GLU A 60 6.26 -4.54 -35.04
CA GLU A 60 5.69 -5.88 -35.06
C GLU A 60 4.61 -6.07 -33.96
N GLY A 61 4.52 -5.13 -33.01
CA GLY A 61 3.41 -5.00 -32.05
C GLY A 61 3.77 -5.34 -30.61
N GLU A 62 5.00 -5.77 -30.36
CA GLU A 62 5.52 -6.07 -29.03
C GLU A 62 5.75 -4.80 -28.20
N THR A 63 5.80 -5.00 -26.89
CA THR A 63 6.13 -3.97 -25.92
C THR A 63 7.13 -4.52 -24.93
N PHE A 64 8.21 -3.76 -24.74
CA PHE A 64 9.26 -4.06 -23.77
C PHE A 64 9.42 -2.91 -22.78
N PHE A 65 9.94 -3.23 -21.60
CA PHE A 65 10.33 -2.29 -20.57
C PHE A 65 11.80 -2.51 -20.25
N LEU A 66 12.64 -1.56 -20.63
CA LEU A 66 14.06 -1.57 -20.33
C LEU A 66 14.31 -0.74 -19.08
N SER A 67 14.86 -1.34 -18.03
CA SER A 67 15.22 -0.60 -16.81
C SER A 67 16.19 0.54 -17.13
N HIS A 68 16.13 1.66 -16.40
CA HIS A 68 17.00 2.81 -16.68
C HIS A 68 18.50 2.51 -16.54
N ASP A 69 18.86 1.52 -15.73
CA ASP A 69 20.23 1.01 -15.60
C ASP A 69 20.62 0.00 -16.70
N LYS A 70 19.70 -0.29 -17.63
CA LYS A 70 19.87 -1.17 -18.80
C LYS A 70 20.20 -2.62 -18.46
N ARG A 71 19.97 -3.05 -17.21
CA ARG A 71 20.26 -4.42 -16.74
C ARG A 71 19.12 -5.39 -16.96
N PHE A 72 17.88 -4.90 -17.07
CA PHE A 72 16.69 -5.73 -17.19
C PHE A 72 15.86 -5.30 -18.39
N LEU A 73 15.43 -6.28 -19.17
CA LEU A 73 14.47 -6.13 -20.25
C LEU A 73 13.28 -7.03 -19.93
N ILE A 74 12.08 -6.44 -19.88
CA ILE A 74 10.84 -7.15 -19.56
C ILE A 74 9.92 -7.05 -20.78
N GLU A 75 9.44 -8.18 -21.28
CA GLU A 75 8.40 -8.22 -22.33
C GLU A 75 7.00 -8.26 -21.70
N GLY A 76 6.06 -7.50 -22.25
CA GLY A 76 4.64 -7.62 -21.92
C GLY A 76 3.92 -6.29 -21.73
N ILE A 77 2.98 -6.27 -20.76
CA ILE A 77 2.11 -5.13 -20.49
C ILE A 77 2.37 -4.54 -19.10
N LEU A 78 2.30 -3.22 -18.99
CA LEU A 78 2.32 -2.51 -17.72
C LEU A 78 0.93 -1.96 -17.44
N LEU A 79 0.27 -2.51 -16.43
CA LEU A 79 -1.05 -2.07 -16.00
C LEU A 79 -0.94 -1.14 -14.80
N LYS A 80 -1.48 0.08 -14.93
CA LYS A 80 -1.64 0.97 -13.78
C LYS A 80 -2.77 0.45 -12.91
N ILE A 81 -2.44 0.05 -11.68
CA ILE A 81 -3.44 -0.40 -10.72
C ILE A 81 -4.23 0.82 -10.23
N PRO A 82 -5.56 0.91 -10.46
CA PRO A 82 -6.36 2.01 -9.96
C PRO A 82 -6.45 1.96 -8.43
N SER A 83 -6.72 3.11 -7.80
CA SER A 83 -7.02 3.12 -6.37
C SER A 83 -8.29 2.31 -6.12
N PHE A 84 -8.23 1.41 -5.14
CA PHE A 84 -9.41 0.63 -4.75
C PHE A 84 -10.37 1.51 -3.94
N VAL A 85 -11.63 1.56 -4.36
CA VAL A 85 -12.71 2.36 -3.74
C VAL A 85 -13.89 1.45 -3.43
N LEU A 86 -14.39 1.48 -2.20
CA LEU A 86 -15.57 0.71 -1.81
C LEU A 86 -16.86 1.28 -2.39
N SER A 87 -17.79 0.39 -2.73
CA SER A 87 -19.17 0.76 -3.04
C SER A 87 -19.80 1.51 -1.85
N PHE A 88 -20.73 2.42 -2.13
CA PHE A 88 -21.46 3.12 -1.05
C PHE A 88 -22.20 2.15 -0.13
N LYS A 89 -22.77 1.08 -0.70
CA LYS A 89 -23.47 0.03 0.04
C LYS A 89 -22.53 -0.65 1.04
N ASP A 90 -21.36 -1.11 0.58
CA ASP A 90 -20.41 -1.82 1.44
C ASP A 90 -19.82 -0.90 2.49
N TYR A 91 -19.47 0.34 2.12
CA TYR A 91 -19.02 1.36 3.08
C TYR A 91 -20.05 1.60 4.18
N GLY A 92 -21.34 1.69 3.84
CA GLY A 92 -22.42 1.80 4.81
C GLY A 92 -22.55 0.57 5.73
N ILE A 93 -22.30 -0.64 5.22
CA ILE A 93 -22.27 -1.85 6.04
C ILE A 93 -21.10 -1.81 7.04
N LEU A 94 -19.91 -1.37 6.61
CA LEU A 94 -18.77 -1.23 7.51
C LEU A 94 -19.09 -0.26 8.65
N LYS A 95 -19.69 0.89 8.35
CA LYS A 95 -20.09 1.89 9.37
C LYS A 95 -21.07 1.34 10.40
N ARG A 96 -22.04 0.52 9.98
CA ARG A 96 -23.00 -0.13 10.90
C ARG A 96 -22.36 -1.21 11.77
N ASN A 97 -21.18 -1.72 11.38
CA ASN A 97 -20.46 -2.77 12.10
C ASN A 97 -19.27 -2.25 12.93
N VAL A 98 -19.18 -0.93 13.13
CA VAL A 98 -18.19 -0.34 14.03
C VAL A 98 -18.40 -0.86 15.45
N LEU A 99 -17.34 -1.41 16.03
CA LEU A 99 -17.31 -1.87 17.42
C LEU A 99 -17.12 -0.71 18.38
N PHE A 100 -16.12 0.13 18.12
CA PHE A 100 -15.84 1.35 18.89
C PHE A 100 -15.13 2.39 18.01
N SER A 101 -15.05 3.63 18.50
CA SER A 101 -14.27 4.69 17.86
C SER A 101 -13.40 5.43 18.87
N ILE A 102 -12.28 5.97 18.42
CA ILE A 102 -11.42 6.87 19.20
C ILE A 102 -11.09 8.13 18.39
N GLY A 103 -10.77 9.21 19.09
CA GLY A 103 -10.39 10.46 18.45
C GLY A 103 -11.56 11.28 17.89
N SER A 104 -11.23 12.33 17.15
CA SER A 104 -12.18 13.26 16.53
C SER A 104 -11.73 13.67 15.13
N GLY A 105 -12.64 14.26 14.33
CA GLY A 105 -12.35 14.72 12.97
C GLY A 105 -12.86 13.77 11.88
N LYS A 106 -12.23 13.84 10.69
CA LYS A 106 -12.59 12.98 9.54
C LYS A 106 -12.43 11.50 9.90
N GLU A 107 -13.41 10.68 9.54
CA GLU A 107 -13.48 9.27 9.95
C GLU A 107 -12.62 8.37 9.04
N ILE A 108 -11.76 7.55 9.64
CA ILE A 108 -11.04 6.46 8.98
C ILE A 108 -11.50 5.16 9.64
N ILE A 109 -12.09 4.25 8.85
CA ILE A 109 -12.48 2.93 9.34
C ILE A 109 -11.25 2.03 9.34
N VAL A 110 -10.96 1.42 10.48
CA VAL A 110 -9.85 0.46 10.68
C VAL A 110 -10.44 -0.93 10.80
N LEU A 111 -10.26 -1.77 9.79
CA LEU A 111 -10.63 -3.17 9.84
C LEU A 111 -9.46 -3.99 10.37
N THR A 112 -9.67 -4.68 11.49
CA THR A 112 -8.62 -5.40 12.23
C THR A 112 -9.18 -6.54 13.07
N ASN A 113 -8.32 -7.25 13.79
CA ASN A 113 -8.66 -8.21 14.83
C ASN A 113 -7.58 -8.27 15.91
N PRO A 114 -7.85 -8.91 17.06
CA PRO A 114 -6.88 -9.03 18.15
C PRO A 114 -5.53 -9.68 17.77
N LEU A 115 -5.50 -10.54 16.74
CA LEU A 115 -4.31 -11.26 16.27
C LEU A 115 -3.48 -10.48 15.24
N CYS A 116 -3.91 -9.27 14.85
CA CYS A 116 -3.21 -8.48 13.84
C CYS A 116 -1.85 -7.97 14.35
N LYS A 117 -0.76 -8.70 14.08
CA LYS A 117 0.60 -8.35 14.50
C LYS A 117 1.01 -6.94 14.05
N ALA A 118 0.79 -6.60 12.78
CA ALA A 118 1.10 -5.27 12.25
C ALA A 118 0.33 -4.16 12.98
N CYS A 119 -0.91 -4.43 13.43
CA CYS A 119 -1.70 -3.48 14.21
C CYS A 119 -1.16 -3.31 15.63
N GLN A 120 -0.72 -4.40 16.26
CA GLN A 120 -0.11 -4.38 17.59
C GLN A 120 1.19 -3.56 17.58
N GLU A 121 2.08 -3.85 16.63
CA GLU A 121 3.35 -3.13 16.44
C GLU A 121 3.15 -1.64 16.19
N ASN A 122 2.02 -1.27 15.56
CA ASN A 122 1.68 0.11 15.22
C ASN A 122 0.64 0.75 16.16
N LYS A 123 0.34 0.16 17.33
CA LYS A 123 -0.68 0.66 18.27
C LYS A 123 -0.45 2.13 18.64
N GLN A 124 0.78 2.50 18.98
CA GLN A 124 1.12 3.89 19.33
C GLN A 124 0.90 4.86 18.16
N LYS A 125 1.15 4.42 16.93
CA LYS A 125 0.92 5.21 15.72
C LYS A 125 -0.56 5.47 15.50
N LEU A 126 -1.40 4.44 15.65
CA LEU A 126 -2.86 4.57 15.61
C LEU A 126 -3.38 5.52 16.69
N THR A 127 -2.86 5.43 17.92
CA THR A 127 -3.23 6.36 19.00
C THR A 127 -2.82 7.81 18.69
N LYS A 128 -1.64 8.02 18.10
CA LYS A 128 -1.21 9.37 17.67
C LYS A 128 -2.10 9.90 16.54
N LEU A 129 -2.49 9.04 15.60
CA LEU A 129 -3.38 9.39 14.50
C LEU A 129 -4.78 9.80 15.00
N ALA A 130 -5.26 9.17 16.06
CA ALA A 130 -6.53 9.50 16.70
C ALA A 130 -6.61 10.95 17.24
N LYS A 131 -5.47 11.65 17.35
CA LYS A 131 -5.46 13.09 17.69
C LYS A 131 -5.96 13.98 16.55
N LYS A 132 -5.92 13.50 15.30
CA LYS A 132 -6.28 14.25 14.09
C LYS A 132 -7.50 13.68 13.35
N PHE A 133 -7.73 12.39 13.51
CA PHE A 133 -8.78 11.65 12.81
C PHE A 133 -9.61 10.85 13.81
N ARG A 134 -10.88 10.64 13.47
CA ARG A 134 -11.72 9.69 14.17
C ARG A 134 -11.42 8.30 13.61
N LEU A 135 -10.91 7.39 14.42
CA LEU A 135 -10.63 6.02 14.01
C LEU A 135 -11.76 5.11 14.47
N SER A 136 -12.44 4.45 13.53
CA SER A 136 -13.58 3.58 13.81
C SER A 136 -13.21 2.13 13.54
N PHE A 137 -13.18 1.32 14.59
CA PHE A 137 -12.66 -0.05 14.52
C PHE A 137 -13.77 -1.03 14.16
N VAL A 138 -13.54 -1.85 13.13
CA VAL A 138 -14.44 -2.89 12.66
C VAL A 138 -13.70 -4.23 12.72
N MET A 139 -14.34 -5.25 13.28
CA MET A 139 -13.71 -6.56 13.47
C MET A 139 -13.83 -7.43 12.22
N VAL A 140 -12.72 -8.06 11.81
CA VAL A 140 -12.66 -8.95 10.64
C VAL A 140 -11.70 -10.11 10.85
N GLY A 141 -12.01 -11.29 10.31
CA GLY A 141 -11.11 -12.46 10.37
C GLY A 141 -11.16 -13.31 9.10
N PHE A 142 -10.02 -13.87 8.71
CA PHE A 142 -9.87 -14.67 7.50
C PHE A 142 -9.48 -16.13 7.78
N SER A 143 -8.96 -16.43 8.98
CA SER A 143 -8.78 -17.79 9.49
C SER A 143 -9.77 -18.13 10.61
N LYS A 144 -9.93 -19.42 10.95
CA LYS A 144 -10.78 -19.86 12.08
C LYS A 144 -10.39 -19.17 13.39
N LYS A 145 -9.08 -19.04 13.65
CA LYS A 145 -8.55 -18.40 14.86
C LYS A 145 -8.83 -16.90 14.89
N GLU A 146 -8.63 -16.22 13.75
CA GLU A 146 -8.94 -14.79 13.62
C GLU A 146 -10.44 -14.50 13.75
N ILE A 147 -11.29 -15.32 13.13
CA ILE A 147 -12.75 -15.19 13.24
C ILE A 147 -13.17 -15.35 14.69
N ALA A 148 -12.64 -16.34 15.41
CA ALA A 148 -12.94 -16.53 16.82
C ALA A 148 -12.49 -15.33 17.67
N ALA A 149 -11.26 -14.84 17.48
CA ALA A 149 -10.72 -13.71 18.22
C ALA A 149 -11.48 -12.40 17.93
N ALA A 150 -11.77 -12.13 16.65
CA ALA A 150 -12.56 -10.99 16.22
C ALA A 150 -14.00 -11.05 16.78
N SER A 151 -14.61 -12.24 16.78
CA SER A 151 -15.97 -12.44 17.32
C SER A 151 -15.98 -12.22 18.83
N ASN A 152 -15.00 -12.77 19.55
CA ASN A 152 -14.82 -12.54 20.98
C ASN A 152 -14.69 -11.05 21.31
N ALA A 153 -13.90 -10.30 20.53
CA ALA A 153 -13.77 -8.85 20.70
C ALA A 153 -15.12 -8.12 20.57
N VAL A 154 -15.97 -8.54 19.62
CA VAL A 154 -17.33 -7.99 19.49
C VAL A 154 -18.20 -8.37 20.69
N CYS A 155 -18.18 -9.64 21.10
CA CYS A 155 -19.03 -10.15 22.18
C CYS A 155 -18.70 -9.52 23.54
N LYS A 156 -17.40 -9.32 23.81
CA LYS A 156 -16.91 -8.65 25.02
C LYS A 156 -16.90 -7.12 24.93
N LYS A 157 -17.29 -6.56 23.78
CA LYS A 157 -17.28 -5.10 23.50
C LYS A 157 -15.91 -4.47 23.79
N LYS A 158 -14.83 -5.13 23.37
CA LYS A 158 -13.46 -4.66 23.56
C LYS A 158 -13.26 -3.26 22.97
N ASN A 159 -12.39 -2.48 23.59
CA ASN A 159 -11.99 -1.14 23.18
C ASN A 159 -10.48 -1.08 22.87
N ILE A 160 -9.92 0.10 22.63
CA ILE A 160 -8.50 0.22 22.22
C ILE A 160 -7.49 -0.31 23.26
N ASN A 161 -7.86 -0.33 24.54
CA ASN A 161 -6.95 -0.71 25.61
C ASN A 161 -6.73 -2.23 25.63
N ASP A 162 -7.81 -2.99 25.44
CA ASP A 162 -7.88 -4.45 25.56
C ASP A 162 -8.10 -5.17 24.21
N LEU A 163 -8.28 -4.46 23.09
CA LEU A 163 -8.52 -5.08 21.78
C LEU A 163 -7.45 -6.12 21.41
N PHE A 164 -6.19 -5.85 21.74
CA PHE A 164 -5.06 -6.70 21.37
C PHE A 164 -4.61 -7.65 22.48
N SER A 165 -5.29 -7.67 23.63
CA SER A 165 -5.06 -8.70 24.64
C SER A 165 -5.84 -9.96 24.26
N LEU A 166 -5.11 -11.08 24.17
CA LEU A 166 -5.69 -12.39 23.91
C LEU A 166 -5.96 -13.08 25.24
N GLU A 167 -7.18 -13.58 25.36
CA GLU A 167 -7.57 -14.48 26.44
C GLU A 167 -7.28 -15.93 26.01
N GLU A 168 -7.00 -16.80 26.98
CA GLU A 168 -6.80 -18.23 26.72
C GLU A 168 -8.08 -18.88 26.16
N ASN A 169 -9.24 -18.45 26.63
CA ASN A 169 -10.55 -18.97 26.22
C ASN A 169 -11.35 -17.91 25.45
N LEU A 170 -11.55 -18.17 24.16
CA LEU A 170 -12.31 -17.27 23.28
C LEU A 170 -13.80 -17.60 23.34
N ASP A 171 -14.54 -16.83 24.12
CA ASP A 171 -16.00 -16.85 24.13
C ASP A 171 -16.56 -16.15 22.88
N VAL A 172 -17.44 -16.82 22.13
CA VAL A 172 -18.02 -16.33 20.87
C VAL A 172 -19.55 -16.38 20.91
N CYS A 173 -20.18 -15.32 20.43
CA CYS A 173 -21.62 -15.13 20.37
C CYS A 173 -22.09 -14.99 18.93
N ASP A 174 -23.36 -15.28 18.66
CA ASP A 174 -23.89 -15.30 17.29
C ASP A 174 -23.86 -13.93 16.62
N THR A 175 -24.11 -12.86 17.39
CA THR A 175 -23.95 -11.48 16.88
C THR A 175 -22.51 -11.19 16.47
N GLY A 176 -21.53 -11.64 17.27
CA GLY A 176 -20.11 -11.47 16.96
C GLY A 176 -19.73 -12.19 15.68
N LYS A 177 -20.12 -13.47 15.56
CA LYS A 177 -19.89 -14.28 14.36
C LYS A 177 -20.50 -13.64 13.13
N LEU A 178 -21.76 -13.20 13.20
CA LEU A 178 -22.47 -12.61 12.07
C LEU A 178 -21.83 -11.29 11.61
N LYS A 179 -21.48 -10.40 12.54
CA LYS A 179 -20.81 -9.13 12.22
C LYS A 179 -19.45 -9.36 11.55
N VAL A 180 -18.63 -10.21 12.16
CA VAL A 180 -17.30 -10.54 11.63
C VAL A 180 -17.41 -11.21 10.26
N TRP A 181 -18.31 -12.19 10.11
CA TRP A 181 -18.50 -12.88 8.83
C TRP A 181 -18.99 -11.94 7.72
N THR A 182 -19.95 -11.07 8.03
CA THR A 182 -20.46 -10.05 7.09
C THR A 182 -19.34 -9.16 6.57
N VAL A 183 -18.49 -8.66 7.48
CA VAL A 183 -17.37 -7.78 7.11
C VAL A 183 -16.29 -8.55 6.35
N SER A 184 -15.96 -9.77 6.79
CA SER A 184 -15.00 -10.64 6.11
C SER A 184 -15.44 -10.99 4.69
N ASP A 185 -16.72 -11.28 4.47
CA ASP A 185 -17.26 -11.59 3.15
C ASP A 185 -17.14 -10.39 2.20
N ILE A 186 -17.51 -9.19 2.66
CA ILE A 186 -17.32 -7.96 1.88
C ILE A 186 -15.88 -7.83 1.42
N LEU A 187 -14.90 -7.96 2.32
CA LEU A 187 -13.49 -7.84 1.96
C LEU A 187 -13.02 -8.94 1.01
N ARG A 188 -13.46 -10.19 1.20
CA ARG A 188 -13.12 -11.31 0.31
C ARG A 188 -13.60 -11.10 -1.12
N ARG A 189 -14.79 -10.51 -1.32
CA ARG A 189 -15.28 -10.17 -2.68
C ARG A 189 -14.37 -9.21 -3.43
N TYR A 190 -13.58 -8.41 -2.71
CA TYR A 190 -12.57 -7.51 -3.27
C TYR A 190 -11.16 -8.10 -3.27
N GLY A 191 -11.01 -9.40 -2.96
CA GLY A 191 -9.71 -10.08 -2.91
C GLY A 191 -8.87 -9.75 -1.67
N ILE A 192 -9.45 -9.09 -0.67
CA ILE A 192 -8.74 -8.74 0.56
C ILE A 192 -8.92 -9.85 1.59
N THR A 193 -7.80 -10.42 2.03
CA THR A 193 -7.77 -11.57 2.96
C THR A 193 -6.84 -11.36 4.16
N GLY A 194 -6.50 -10.11 4.48
CA GLY A 194 -5.58 -9.78 5.56
C GLY A 194 -5.92 -8.47 6.28
N THR A 195 -5.25 -8.22 7.40
CA THR A 195 -5.39 -7.01 8.23
C THR A 195 -4.02 -6.37 8.51
N PRO A 196 -3.96 -5.06 8.83
CA PRO A 196 -5.07 -4.10 8.85
C PRO A 196 -5.53 -3.67 7.46
N VAL A 197 -6.77 -3.19 7.37
CA VAL A 197 -7.30 -2.47 6.21
C VAL A 197 -7.85 -1.14 6.69
N PHE A 198 -7.63 -0.08 5.92
CA PHE A 198 -8.06 1.28 6.25
C PHE A 198 -8.98 1.78 5.16
N VAL A 199 -10.11 2.38 5.54
CA VAL A 199 -11.03 3.01 4.59
C VAL A 199 -11.19 4.48 4.93
N PHE A 200 -10.80 5.33 3.98
CA PHE A 200 -10.84 6.78 4.10
C PHE A 200 -12.27 7.33 3.88
N PRO A 201 -12.55 8.60 4.21
CA PRO A 201 -13.87 9.20 3.98
C PRO A 201 -14.34 9.18 2.52
N ASP A 202 -13.40 9.23 1.58
CA ASP A 202 -13.67 9.13 0.14
C ASP A 202 -13.84 7.68 -0.34
N ARG A 203 -13.91 6.72 0.61
CA ARG A 203 -14.06 5.27 0.43
C ARG A 203 -12.85 4.59 -0.22
N LYS A 204 -11.75 5.30 -0.44
CA LYS A 204 -10.50 4.67 -0.86
C LYS A 204 -10.01 3.73 0.23
N VAL A 205 -9.45 2.61 -0.19
CA VAL A 205 -9.00 1.54 0.70
C VAL A 205 -7.48 1.43 0.63
N ALA A 206 -6.86 1.38 1.80
CA ALA A 206 -5.45 1.02 1.95
C ALA A 206 -5.35 -0.36 2.62
N VAL A 207 -4.54 -1.25 2.05
CA VAL A 207 -4.31 -2.60 2.61
C VAL A 207 -2.93 -2.65 3.25
N GLY A 208 -2.89 -2.87 4.56
CA GLY A 208 -1.67 -2.85 5.36
C GLY A 208 -1.20 -1.46 5.76
N ILE A 209 -0.19 -1.42 6.64
CA ILE A 209 0.36 -0.18 7.21
C ILE A 209 1.09 0.67 6.15
N SER A 210 1.88 0.04 5.27
CA SER A 210 2.68 0.77 4.27
C SER A 210 1.81 1.51 3.24
N ASP A 211 0.74 0.88 2.76
CA ASP A 211 -0.18 1.53 1.85
C ASP A 211 -0.95 2.66 2.53
N PHE A 212 -1.34 2.43 3.79
CA PHE A 212 -2.01 3.45 4.60
C PHE A 212 -1.15 4.72 4.74
N GLU A 213 0.14 4.59 5.03
CA GLU A 213 1.06 5.73 5.13
C GLU A 213 1.19 6.52 3.83
N ARG A 214 1.34 5.78 2.71
CA ARG A 214 1.42 6.36 1.37
C ARG A 214 0.15 7.14 1.03
N MET A 215 -1.02 6.61 1.37
CA MET A 215 -2.30 7.26 1.10
C MET A 215 -2.58 8.41 2.07
N LEU A 216 -2.22 8.27 3.35
CA LEU A 216 -2.41 9.31 4.36
C LEU A 216 -1.66 10.59 3.99
N THR A 217 -0.43 10.47 3.48
CA THR A 217 0.37 11.62 3.03
C THR A 217 -0.35 12.43 1.95
N LYS A 218 -1.02 11.76 1.00
CA LYS A 218 -1.81 12.42 -0.04
C LYS A 218 -3.11 13.01 0.50
N PHE A 219 -3.70 12.37 1.50
CA PHE A 219 -4.96 12.80 2.10
C PHE A 219 -4.80 14.07 2.95
N THR A 220 -3.66 14.27 3.61
CA THR A 220 -3.40 15.45 4.45
C THR A 220 -2.97 16.70 3.69
N LEU A 221 -2.68 16.58 2.39
CA LEU A 221 -2.32 17.72 1.53
C LEU A 221 -3.54 18.44 0.92
N HIS A 222 -4.76 18.00 1.29
CA HIS A 222 -6.05 18.54 0.85
C HIS A 222 -6.98 18.74 2.05
#